data_AF-A0A1C4DEU1-F1
#
_entry.id   AF-A0A1C4DEU1-F1
#
_cell.length_a   1.000
_cell.length_b   1.000
_cell.length_c   1.000
_cell.angle_alpha   90.00
_cell.angle_beta   90.00
_cell.angle_gamma   90.00
#
_symmetry.space_group_name_H-M   'P 1'
#
loop_
_entity.id
_entity.type
_entity.pdbx_description
1 polymer ?
#
loop_
_entity_poly.entity_id
_entity_poly.type
_entity_poly.pdbx_seq_one_letter_code
_entity_poly.pdbx_strand_id
1 'polypeptide(L)'
;MTNPFPTPYPTLLGANPFLQSCLDTAFKEAADILPSIKRTIISYVVINDTPSMEFKHAGIEYGKSFYTASLIKVGVLYAAYELRKSDNLAVANSGISTPNDMYARLKSDFDEIINKKFLAILKDAKIAVTPVNKTDIQKTPKYEQIFTLSHSHEAIFQPQFQKHLQDMIIKGNNNAAAASIEVLSYSWLNGALTTGGFFFPEGRTGIWIGGTFTGSMTPIRIPSENDGEVAQASTCFDMANLYAHIFQHSLVDYKSTSENNNTYSKLMENLLIVSVALVNNESWLDFKRRKPHLPERNFKVTHSKIGLGQLKSRDWVASEGAIVQRKIGEFYKLDFIIVFQNSFSDDDSINALRSIVDCTIDLYLAGL
;
A
#
# COMPACT_ATOMS: atom_id res chain seq x y z
N MET A 1 2.61 29.57 -6.83
CA MET A 1 1.83 28.32 -6.97
C MET A 1 2.54 27.24 -6.18
N THR A 2 1.86 26.65 -5.20
CA THR A 2 2.41 25.57 -4.37
C THR A 2 2.25 24.25 -5.13
N ASN A 3 3.34 23.50 -5.32
CA ASN A 3 3.26 22.16 -5.91
C ASN A 3 2.50 21.24 -4.93
N PRO A 4 1.37 20.61 -5.31
CA PRO A 4 0.61 19.73 -4.41
C PRO A 4 1.24 18.35 -4.23
N PHE A 5 2.25 18.00 -5.01
CA PHE A 5 2.84 16.67 -4.92
C PHE A 5 3.92 16.58 -3.84
N PRO A 6 4.08 15.42 -3.19
CA PRO A 6 5.18 15.18 -2.27
C PRO A 6 6.54 15.27 -2.96
N THR A 7 7.58 15.49 -2.16
CA THR A 7 8.95 15.17 -2.57
C THR A 7 9.17 13.66 -2.53
N PRO A 8 10.00 13.09 -3.41
CA PRO A 8 10.29 11.66 -3.40
C PRO A 8 10.77 11.18 -2.03
N TYR A 9 10.18 10.10 -1.54
CA TYR A 9 10.67 9.45 -0.34
C TYR A 9 11.90 8.59 -0.69
N PRO A 10 12.98 8.63 0.12
CA PRO A 10 14.12 7.75 -0.10
C PRO A 10 13.68 6.29 0.11
N THR A 11 14.28 5.34 -0.59
CA THR A 11 14.08 3.93 -0.20
C THR A 11 14.68 3.68 1.18
N LEU A 12 13.95 2.97 2.02
CA LEU A 12 14.41 2.50 3.32
C LEU A 12 14.92 1.06 3.27
N LEU A 13 14.97 0.43 2.09
CA LEU A 13 15.26 -0.99 1.94
C LEU A 13 16.65 -1.21 1.35
N GLY A 14 17.58 -1.73 2.15
CA GLY A 14 18.93 -2.10 1.75
C GLY A 14 19.10 -3.61 1.59
N ALA A 15 19.71 -4.06 0.50
CA ALA A 15 19.91 -5.48 0.26
C ALA A 15 20.79 -6.13 1.35
N ASN A 16 20.36 -7.27 1.89
CA ASN A 16 21.11 -8.01 2.90
C ASN A 16 21.37 -9.46 2.43
N PRO A 17 22.63 -9.80 2.07
CA PRO A 17 22.96 -11.14 1.56
C PRO A 17 22.67 -12.28 2.55
N PHE A 18 22.83 -12.04 3.85
CA PHE A 18 22.55 -13.06 4.87
C PHE A 18 21.05 -13.35 4.98
N LEU A 19 20.22 -12.31 5.05
CA LEU A 19 18.76 -12.45 5.00
C LEU A 19 18.29 -13.10 3.70
N GLN A 20 18.92 -12.76 2.56
CA GLN A 20 18.62 -13.38 1.27
C GLN A 20 18.91 -14.89 1.30
N SER A 21 20.06 -15.30 1.85
CA SER A 21 20.39 -16.73 1.99
C SER A 21 19.39 -17.48 2.89
N CYS A 22 18.89 -16.83 3.95
CA CYS A 22 17.85 -17.41 4.80
C CYS A 22 16.53 -17.60 4.02
N LEU A 23 16.11 -16.58 3.29
CA LEU A 23 14.89 -16.62 2.48
C LEU A 23 15.00 -17.66 1.35
N ASP A 24 16.12 -17.72 0.65
CA ASP A 24 16.35 -18.68 -0.45
C ASP A 24 16.32 -20.13 0.05
N THR A 25 16.88 -20.38 1.24
CA THR A 25 16.87 -21.71 1.88
C THR A 25 15.43 -22.10 2.24
N ALA A 26 14.71 -21.24 2.95
CA ALA A 26 13.32 -21.48 3.33
C ALA A 26 12.40 -21.66 2.11
N PHE A 27 12.61 -20.86 1.05
CA PHE A 27 11.84 -20.96 -0.19
C PHE A 27 12.11 -22.26 -0.93
N LYS A 28 13.38 -22.70 -1.00
CA LYS A 28 13.75 -23.97 -1.63
C LYS A 28 13.12 -25.15 -0.91
N GLU A 29 13.23 -25.21 0.42
CA GLU A 29 12.63 -26.28 1.22
C GLU A 29 11.11 -26.38 1.02
N ALA A 30 10.42 -25.23 1.03
CA ALA A 30 8.99 -25.20 0.78
C ALA A 30 8.62 -25.61 -0.65
N ALA A 31 9.43 -25.22 -1.64
CA ALA A 31 9.19 -25.50 -3.05
C ALA A 31 9.45 -26.97 -3.44
N ASP A 32 10.29 -27.68 -2.69
CA ASP A 32 10.52 -29.11 -2.86
C ASP A 32 9.31 -29.94 -2.39
N ILE A 33 8.57 -29.43 -1.40
CA ILE A 33 7.33 -30.06 -0.90
C ILE A 33 6.12 -29.62 -1.73
N LEU A 34 6.02 -28.31 -2.02
CA LEU A 34 4.89 -27.72 -2.74
C LEU A 34 5.38 -26.84 -3.90
N PRO A 35 5.48 -27.40 -5.13
CA PRO A 35 5.98 -26.66 -6.28
C PRO A 35 5.17 -25.42 -6.66
N SER A 36 3.88 -25.35 -6.28
CA SER A 36 3.03 -24.18 -6.57
C SER A 36 3.56 -22.89 -5.94
N ILE A 37 4.34 -22.97 -4.86
CA ILE A 37 4.90 -21.79 -4.17
C ILE A 37 5.89 -21.02 -5.04
N LYS A 38 6.46 -21.63 -6.08
CA LYS A 38 7.41 -20.99 -7.02
C LYS A 38 6.82 -19.78 -7.75
N ARG A 39 5.49 -19.66 -7.78
CA ARG A 39 4.81 -18.49 -8.35
C ARG A 39 4.73 -17.30 -7.40
N THR A 40 4.88 -17.54 -6.10
CA THR A 40 4.71 -16.53 -5.06
C THR A 40 5.93 -15.65 -5.04
N ILE A 41 5.70 -14.34 -5.13
CA ILE A 41 6.76 -13.34 -5.02
C ILE A 41 6.72 -12.72 -3.63
N ILE A 42 7.88 -12.36 -3.09
CA ILE A 42 8.01 -11.95 -1.68
C ILE A 42 9.06 -10.85 -1.56
N SER A 43 8.74 -9.80 -0.81
CA SER A 43 9.71 -8.91 -0.15
C SER A 43 9.68 -9.18 1.34
N TYR A 44 10.87 -9.28 1.91
CA TYR A 44 11.10 -9.62 3.30
C TYR A 44 12.03 -8.57 3.91
N VAL A 45 11.58 -7.88 4.95
CA VAL A 45 12.32 -6.77 5.55
C VAL A 45 12.45 -7.00 7.05
N VAL A 46 13.66 -6.89 7.57
CA VAL A 46 13.93 -6.91 9.02
C VAL A 46 13.92 -5.47 9.53
N ILE A 47 13.08 -5.21 10.53
CA ILE A 47 13.04 -3.93 11.24
C ILE A 47 13.85 -4.09 12.53
N ASN A 48 15.00 -3.41 12.59
CA ASN A 48 15.73 -3.25 13.85
C ASN A 48 15.22 -1.99 14.57
N ASP A 49 15.16 -2.01 15.90
CA ASP A 49 14.78 -0.88 16.79
C ASP A 49 15.80 0.30 16.78
N THR A 50 16.52 0.50 15.67
CA THR A 50 17.59 1.51 15.54
C THR A 50 17.25 2.55 14.47
N PRO A 51 17.67 3.82 14.66
CA PRO A 51 17.29 4.96 13.81
C PRO A 51 17.92 4.96 12.39
N SER A 52 18.55 3.88 11.94
CA SER A 52 19.19 3.85 10.61
C SER A 52 18.15 3.68 9.50
N MET A 53 18.17 4.59 8.53
CA MET A 53 17.33 4.63 7.31
C MET A 53 17.66 3.51 6.30
N GLU A 54 17.97 2.30 6.76
CA GLU A 54 18.28 1.16 5.90
C GLU A 54 17.86 -0.14 6.60
N PHE A 55 16.59 -0.51 6.45
CA PHE A 55 16.11 -1.82 6.83
C PHE A 55 16.68 -2.88 5.91
N LYS A 56 17.09 -4.01 6.50
CA LYS A 56 17.65 -5.14 5.76
C LYS A 56 16.55 -5.81 4.96
N HIS A 57 16.73 -5.92 3.65
CA HIS A 57 15.78 -6.47 2.71
C HIS A 57 16.34 -7.69 1.97
N ALA A 58 15.47 -8.65 1.74
CA ALA A 58 15.62 -9.77 0.82
C ALA A 58 14.32 -9.99 0.05
N GLY A 59 14.36 -10.71 -1.07
CA GLY A 59 13.11 -11.07 -1.75
C GLY A 59 13.26 -12.09 -2.87
N ILE A 60 12.11 -12.56 -3.36
CA ILE A 60 11.94 -13.46 -4.51
C ILE A 60 11.11 -12.73 -5.57
N GLU A 61 11.72 -12.47 -6.73
CA GLU A 61 11.13 -11.73 -7.87
C GLU A 61 10.45 -10.39 -7.49
N TYR A 62 10.89 -9.78 -6.40
CA TYR A 62 10.19 -8.70 -5.71
C TYR A 62 9.97 -7.42 -6.52
N GLY A 63 10.80 -7.18 -7.54
CA GLY A 63 10.75 -5.97 -8.38
C GLY A 63 9.84 -6.11 -9.61
N LYS A 64 9.27 -7.29 -9.84
CA LYS A 64 8.31 -7.52 -10.92
C LYS A 64 6.90 -7.07 -10.51
N SER A 65 6.13 -6.59 -11.47
CA SER A 65 4.79 -6.05 -11.24
C SER A 65 3.72 -7.14 -11.39
N PHE A 66 2.92 -7.35 -10.35
CA PHE A 66 1.85 -8.35 -10.33
C PHE A 66 0.49 -7.71 -10.06
N TYR A 67 -0.57 -8.41 -10.47
CA TYR A 67 -1.91 -8.11 -10.00
C TYR A 67 -1.97 -8.26 -8.47
N THR A 68 -2.31 -7.17 -7.78
CA THR A 68 -2.18 -7.05 -6.31
C THR A 68 -3.53 -7.01 -5.58
N ALA A 69 -4.63 -7.14 -6.32
CA ALA A 69 -5.99 -7.15 -5.78
C ALA A 69 -6.24 -6.02 -4.75
N SER A 70 -6.74 -6.35 -3.54
CA SER A 70 -7.08 -5.39 -2.50
C SER A 70 -5.90 -4.85 -1.68
N LEU A 71 -4.67 -5.34 -1.88
CA LEU A 71 -3.48 -4.78 -1.24
C LEU A 71 -3.20 -3.35 -1.75
N ILE A 72 -3.55 -3.05 -3.01
CA ILE A 72 -3.39 -1.71 -3.59
C ILE A 72 -4.07 -0.58 -2.79
N LYS A 73 -5.06 -0.92 -1.95
CA LYS A 73 -5.80 0.02 -1.11
C LYS A 73 -4.88 0.80 -0.15
N VAL A 74 -3.70 0.25 0.19
CA VAL A 74 -2.69 0.98 0.98
C VAL A 74 -2.12 2.17 0.20
N GLY A 75 -1.92 2.04 -1.12
CA GLY A 75 -1.54 3.16 -1.99
C GLY A 75 -2.62 4.25 -2.08
N VAL A 76 -3.90 3.86 -2.06
CA VAL A 76 -5.02 4.81 -1.99
C VAL A 76 -5.02 5.57 -0.66
N LEU A 77 -4.79 4.86 0.45
CA LEU A 77 -4.70 5.44 1.79
C LEU A 77 -3.57 6.47 1.88
N TYR A 78 -2.38 6.10 1.40
CA TYR A 78 -1.23 6.98 1.29
C TYR A 78 -1.55 8.28 0.55
N ALA A 79 -2.07 8.16 -0.67
CA ALA A 79 -2.38 9.31 -1.51
C ALA A 79 -3.48 10.21 -0.90
N ALA A 80 -4.43 9.65 -0.15
CA ALA A 80 -5.43 10.44 0.58
C ALA A 80 -4.79 11.35 1.64
N TYR A 81 -3.86 10.81 2.42
CA TYR A 81 -3.16 11.58 3.46
C TYR A 81 -2.15 12.58 2.87
N GLU A 82 -1.50 12.28 1.74
CA GLU A 82 -0.69 13.27 1.02
C GLU A 82 -1.53 14.46 0.55
N LEU A 83 -2.76 14.22 0.10
CA LEU A 83 -3.64 15.30 -0.33
C LEU A 83 -4.03 16.18 0.86
N ARG A 84 -4.34 15.54 1.99
CA ARG A 84 -4.66 16.25 3.25
C ARG A 84 -3.50 17.10 3.73
N LYS A 85 -2.26 16.60 3.64
CA LYS A 85 -1.06 17.38 3.94
C LYS A 85 -0.95 18.58 3.02
N SER A 86 -1.12 18.37 1.71
CA SER A 86 -0.99 19.42 0.70
C SER A 86 -2.05 20.51 0.86
N ASP A 87 -3.29 20.13 1.15
CA ASP A 87 -4.38 21.04 1.49
C ASP A 87 -4.00 21.90 2.71
N ASN A 88 -3.60 21.26 3.82
CA ASN A 88 -3.17 21.96 5.02
C ASN A 88 -2.01 22.94 4.78
N LEU A 89 -1.05 22.60 3.93
CA LEU A 89 0.03 23.52 3.54
C LEU A 89 -0.48 24.69 2.66
N ALA A 90 -1.50 24.47 1.84
CA ALA A 90 -2.09 25.51 1.00
C ALA A 90 -3.00 26.48 1.78
N VAL A 91 -3.69 25.99 2.81
CA VAL A 91 -4.53 26.82 3.69
C VAL A 91 -3.76 27.46 4.83
N ALA A 92 -2.61 26.91 5.23
CA ALA A 92 -1.76 27.49 6.28
C ALA A 92 -1.42 28.95 5.96
N ASN A 93 -1.71 29.84 6.92
CA ASN A 93 -1.46 31.29 6.83
C ASN A 93 -2.17 32.01 5.66
N SER A 94 -3.15 31.39 5.02
CA SER A 94 -3.88 31.98 3.89
C SER A 94 -5.06 32.87 4.31
N GLY A 95 -5.46 32.83 5.58
CA GLY A 95 -6.67 33.49 6.08
C GLY A 95 -7.98 32.79 5.69
N ILE A 96 -7.91 31.63 5.03
CA ILE A 96 -9.08 30.82 4.67
C ILE A 96 -9.76 30.31 5.94
N SER A 97 -11.04 30.64 6.10
CA SER A 97 -11.86 30.24 7.26
C SER A 97 -13.12 29.46 6.89
N THR A 98 -13.46 29.38 5.58
CA THR A 98 -14.62 28.63 5.11
C THR A 98 -14.21 27.47 4.20
N PRO A 99 -14.94 26.34 4.21
CA PRO A 99 -14.67 25.24 3.31
C PRO A 99 -14.77 25.64 1.82
N ASN A 100 -15.67 26.55 1.46
CA ASN A 100 -15.82 26.97 0.06
C ASN A 100 -14.59 27.72 -0.45
N ASP A 101 -14.00 28.59 0.36
CA ASP A 101 -12.77 29.30 0.01
C ASP A 101 -11.59 28.33 -0.11
N MET A 102 -11.52 27.33 0.78
CA MET A 102 -10.55 26.22 0.68
C MET A 102 -10.72 25.48 -0.66
N TYR A 103 -11.94 25.05 -1.02
CA TYR A 103 -12.17 24.32 -2.27
C TYR A 103 -11.80 25.15 -3.51
N ALA A 104 -12.15 26.43 -3.52
CA ALA A 104 -11.79 27.33 -4.62
C ALA A 104 -10.27 27.47 -4.73
N ARG A 105 -9.57 27.58 -3.59
CA ARG A 105 -8.12 27.65 -3.54
C ARG A 105 -7.46 26.37 -4.07
N LEU A 106 -7.89 25.20 -3.63
CA LEU A 106 -7.34 23.92 -4.09
C LEU A 106 -7.57 23.71 -5.58
N LYS A 107 -8.77 24.02 -6.09
CA LYS A 107 -9.07 23.97 -7.53
C LYS A 107 -8.14 24.88 -8.34
N SER A 108 -7.91 26.11 -7.86
CA SER A 108 -7.03 27.07 -8.53
C SER A 108 -5.56 26.65 -8.48
N ASP A 109 -5.07 26.16 -7.35
CA ASP A 109 -3.64 25.89 -7.15
C ASP A 109 -3.22 24.50 -7.68
N PHE A 110 -4.11 23.50 -7.61
CA PHE A 110 -3.70 22.09 -7.76
C PHE A 110 -4.16 21.47 -9.08
N ASP A 111 -5.39 21.73 -9.55
CA ASP A 111 -6.02 20.93 -10.61
C ASP A 111 -5.23 20.91 -11.92
N GLU A 112 -4.69 22.05 -12.34
CA GLU A 112 -3.87 22.13 -13.56
C GLU A 112 -2.57 21.33 -13.40
N ILE A 113 -1.92 21.41 -12.23
CA ILE A 113 -0.67 20.70 -11.93
C ILE A 113 -0.92 19.20 -11.90
N ILE A 114 -2.01 18.76 -11.24
CA ILE A 114 -2.41 17.36 -11.15
C ILE A 114 -2.67 16.78 -12.54
N ASN A 115 -3.48 17.46 -13.36
CA ASN A 115 -3.79 17.03 -14.72
C ASN A 115 -2.54 16.95 -15.60
N LYS A 116 -1.69 17.99 -15.59
CA LYS A 116 -0.43 17.99 -16.35
C LYS A 116 0.48 16.85 -15.94
N LYS A 117 0.62 16.59 -14.64
CA LYS A 117 1.46 15.50 -14.14
C LYS A 117 0.94 14.14 -14.59
N PHE A 118 -0.37 13.90 -14.52
CA PHE A 118 -0.92 12.62 -14.95
C PHE A 118 -0.79 12.39 -16.44
N LEU A 119 -1.02 13.41 -17.28
CA LEU A 119 -0.77 13.30 -18.72
C LEU A 119 0.70 12.98 -19.05
N ALA A 120 1.65 13.56 -18.29
CA ALA A 120 3.06 13.20 -18.42
C ALA A 120 3.32 11.73 -18.03
N ILE A 121 2.76 11.27 -16.91
CA ILE A 121 2.85 9.87 -16.47
C ILE A 121 2.31 8.92 -17.56
N LEU A 122 1.15 9.22 -18.14
CA LEU A 122 0.57 8.39 -19.21
C LEU A 122 1.44 8.36 -20.46
N LYS A 123 2.05 9.49 -20.82
CA LYS A 123 2.99 9.58 -21.94
C LYS A 123 4.24 8.72 -21.69
N ASP A 124 4.85 8.86 -20.53
CA ASP A 124 6.07 8.12 -20.15
C ASP A 124 5.80 6.61 -20.04
N ALA A 125 4.62 6.25 -19.52
CA ALA A 125 4.11 4.88 -19.47
C ALA A 125 3.58 4.38 -20.83
N LYS A 126 3.61 5.19 -21.89
CA LYS A 126 3.10 4.84 -23.23
C LYS A 126 1.65 4.34 -23.21
N ILE A 127 0.82 4.89 -22.33
CA ILE A 127 -0.61 4.59 -22.21
C ILE A 127 -1.38 5.56 -23.10
N ALA A 128 -2.14 5.04 -24.06
CA ALA A 128 -2.92 5.86 -24.97
C ALA A 128 -4.12 6.52 -24.26
N VAL A 129 -4.28 7.83 -24.46
CA VAL A 129 -5.52 8.55 -24.17
C VAL A 129 -6.49 8.28 -25.32
N THR A 130 -7.61 7.64 -25.02
CA THR A 130 -8.66 7.27 -25.97
C THR A 130 -9.92 8.07 -25.66
N PRO A 131 -10.87 8.19 -26.62
CA PRO A 131 -12.17 8.80 -26.33
C PRO A 131 -12.91 8.15 -25.15
N VAL A 132 -12.67 6.86 -24.89
CA VAL A 132 -13.33 6.09 -23.82
C VAL A 132 -12.81 6.49 -22.43
N ASN A 133 -11.50 6.67 -22.27
CA ASN A 133 -10.90 6.98 -20.97
C ASN A 133 -10.60 8.48 -20.75
N LYS A 134 -10.76 9.32 -21.78
CA LYS A 134 -10.43 10.76 -21.74
C LYS A 134 -11.09 11.48 -20.57
N THR A 135 -12.37 11.22 -20.32
CA THR A 135 -13.12 11.87 -19.24
C THR A 135 -12.56 11.50 -17.87
N ASP A 136 -12.22 10.23 -17.64
CA ASP A 136 -11.69 9.77 -16.35
C ASP A 136 -10.23 10.19 -16.11
N ILE A 137 -9.45 10.35 -17.18
CA ILE A 137 -8.06 10.84 -17.13
C ILE A 137 -8.00 12.32 -16.72
N GLN A 138 -9.01 13.10 -17.08
CA GLN A 138 -9.05 14.54 -16.82
C GLN A 138 -9.72 14.90 -15.48
N LYS A 139 -10.20 13.91 -14.72
CA LYS A 139 -10.77 14.15 -13.39
C LYS A 139 -9.66 14.55 -12.42
N THR A 140 -9.96 15.54 -11.60
CA THR A 140 -9.17 15.98 -10.43
C THR A 140 -9.92 15.63 -9.14
N PRO A 141 -9.28 15.75 -7.96
CA PRO A 141 -9.95 15.46 -6.70
C PRO A 141 -11.23 16.28 -6.48
N LYS A 142 -12.28 15.64 -5.98
CA LYS A 142 -13.52 16.30 -5.55
C LYS A 142 -13.37 16.79 -4.12
N TYR A 143 -12.66 17.91 -3.93
CA TYR A 143 -12.30 18.43 -2.59
C TYR A 143 -13.52 18.55 -1.65
N GLU A 144 -14.67 18.98 -2.18
CA GLU A 144 -15.92 19.10 -1.41
C GLU A 144 -16.56 17.77 -0.97
N GLN A 145 -16.00 16.63 -1.35
CA GLN A 145 -16.38 15.30 -0.85
C GLN A 145 -15.29 14.68 0.04
N ILE A 146 -14.08 15.25 0.00
CA ILE A 146 -12.91 14.74 0.70
C ILE A 146 -12.71 15.51 2.01
N PHE A 147 -12.75 16.84 1.95
CA PHE A 147 -12.34 17.71 3.04
C PHE A 147 -13.45 18.56 3.61
N THR A 148 -13.25 18.97 4.85
CA THR A 148 -13.92 20.09 5.52
C THR A 148 -12.90 20.78 6.43
N LEU A 149 -13.24 21.93 6.99
CA LEU A 149 -12.39 22.63 7.97
C LEU A 149 -12.77 22.22 9.39
N SER A 150 -11.76 21.97 10.22
CA SER A 150 -11.92 21.90 11.68
C SER A 150 -12.15 23.30 12.28
N HIS A 151 -12.48 23.35 13.58
CA HIS A 151 -12.54 24.60 14.34
C HIS A 151 -11.21 25.37 14.36
N SER A 152 -10.09 24.67 14.14
CA SER A 152 -8.76 25.27 14.04
C SER A 152 -8.39 25.72 12.63
N HIS A 153 -9.33 25.65 11.69
CA HIS A 153 -9.14 25.88 10.25
C HIS A 153 -8.11 24.94 9.59
N GLU A 154 -7.84 23.80 10.21
CA GLU A 154 -7.11 22.70 9.58
C GLU A 154 -8.06 21.89 8.69
N ALA A 155 -7.61 21.54 7.49
CA ALA A 155 -8.30 20.58 6.62
C ALA A 155 -8.31 19.19 7.26
N ILE A 156 -9.52 18.66 7.44
CA ILE A 156 -9.80 17.33 7.94
C ILE A 156 -10.65 16.56 6.94
N PHE A 157 -10.58 15.23 6.97
CA PHE A 157 -11.45 14.43 6.12
C PHE A 157 -12.92 14.60 6.53
N GLN A 158 -13.81 14.67 5.54
CA GLN A 158 -15.23 14.57 5.82
C GLN A 158 -15.56 13.22 6.46
N PRO A 159 -16.54 13.16 7.38
CA PRO A 159 -16.88 11.92 8.09
C PRO A 159 -17.16 10.74 7.16
N GLN A 160 -17.86 10.98 6.05
CA GLN A 160 -18.17 9.93 5.07
C GLN A 160 -16.91 9.41 4.36
N PHE A 161 -16.02 10.32 3.93
CA PHE A 161 -14.77 9.94 3.28
C PHE A 161 -13.82 9.21 4.25
N GLN A 162 -13.70 9.70 5.49
CA GLN A 162 -12.95 9.02 6.56
C GLN A 162 -13.47 7.60 6.79
N LYS A 163 -14.80 7.43 6.84
CA LYS A 163 -15.42 6.10 6.97
C LYS A 163 -15.10 5.21 5.76
N HIS A 164 -15.06 5.75 4.54
CA HIS A 164 -14.66 4.98 3.37
C HIS A 164 -13.19 4.53 3.45
N LEU A 165 -12.27 5.38 3.88
CA LEU A 165 -10.86 4.99 4.10
C LEU A 165 -10.75 3.87 5.14
N GLN A 166 -11.47 4.00 6.26
CA GLN A 166 -11.52 2.98 7.31
C GLN A 166 -12.06 1.65 6.79
N ASP A 167 -13.24 1.64 6.16
CA ASP A 167 -13.89 0.43 5.68
C ASP A 167 -13.08 -0.25 4.54
N MET A 168 -12.43 0.53 3.69
CA MET A 168 -11.55 0.04 2.63
C MET A 168 -10.35 -0.74 3.22
N ILE A 169 -9.74 -0.22 4.28
CA ILE A 169 -8.55 -0.84 4.90
C ILE A 169 -8.94 -1.98 5.85
N ILE A 170 -9.78 -1.68 6.84
CA ILE A 170 -10.13 -2.59 7.93
C ILE A 170 -11.00 -3.75 7.42
N LYS A 171 -12.02 -3.46 6.60
CA LYS A 171 -12.98 -4.47 6.12
C LYS A 171 -12.70 -4.94 4.70
N GLY A 172 -11.72 -4.33 4.01
CA GLY A 172 -11.46 -4.63 2.61
C GLY A 172 -12.57 -4.21 1.64
N ASN A 173 -13.52 -3.35 2.07
CA ASN A 173 -14.76 -3.08 1.34
C ASN A 173 -14.49 -2.45 -0.05
N ASN A 174 -14.97 -3.09 -1.12
CA ASN A 174 -14.76 -2.63 -2.49
C ASN A 174 -15.56 -1.37 -2.84
N ASN A 175 -16.77 -1.19 -2.30
CA ASN A 175 -17.56 0.01 -2.55
C ASN A 175 -16.94 1.24 -1.87
N ALA A 176 -16.41 1.07 -0.66
CA ALA A 176 -15.68 2.11 0.04
C ALA A 176 -14.39 2.49 -0.71
N ALA A 177 -13.71 1.50 -1.30
CA ALA A 177 -12.54 1.74 -2.14
C ALA A 177 -12.90 2.48 -3.43
N ALA A 178 -13.97 2.05 -4.12
CA ALA A 178 -14.49 2.72 -5.30
C ALA A 178 -14.79 4.19 -5.01
N ALA A 179 -15.57 4.44 -3.96
CA ALA A 179 -15.93 5.79 -3.54
C ALA A 179 -14.69 6.64 -3.21
N SER A 180 -13.67 6.05 -2.57
CA SER A 180 -12.42 6.76 -2.27
C SER A 180 -11.63 7.09 -3.54
N ILE A 181 -11.49 6.14 -4.46
CA ILE A 181 -10.77 6.32 -5.72
C ILE A 181 -11.48 7.31 -6.65
N GLU A 182 -12.82 7.30 -6.69
CA GLU A 182 -13.61 8.21 -7.51
C GLU A 182 -13.47 9.66 -7.10
N VAL A 183 -13.43 9.94 -5.79
CA VAL A 183 -13.27 11.32 -5.31
C VAL A 183 -11.83 11.76 -5.36
N LEU A 184 -10.86 10.86 -5.15
CA LEU A 184 -9.43 11.20 -5.30
C LEU A 184 -9.02 11.34 -6.77
N SER A 185 -9.62 10.57 -7.68
CA SER A 185 -9.29 10.40 -9.10
C SER A 185 -7.93 9.73 -9.39
N TYR A 186 -7.80 9.08 -10.56
CA TYR A 186 -6.54 8.44 -10.98
C TYR A 186 -5.39 9.43 -11.14
N SER A 187 -5.69 10.68 -11.50
CA SER A 187 -4.70 11.71 -11.77
C SER A 187 -3.91 12.06 -10.52
N TRP A 188 -4.60 12.30 -9.41
CA TRP A 188 -3.98 12.52 -8.11
C TRP A 188 -3.31 11.25 -7.59
N LEU A 189 -4.00 10.11 -7.59
CA LEU A 189 -3.47 8.86 -7.03
C LEU A 189 -2.12 8.48 -7.65
N ASN A 190 -2.05 8.41 -8.97
CA ASN A 190 -0.81 8.03 -9.65
C ASN A 190 0.20 9.18 -9.69
N GLY A 191 -0.25 10.44 -9.62
CA GLY A 191 0.61 11.60 -9.43
C GLY A 191 1.38 11.53 -8.10
N ALA A 192 0.67 11.30 -6.99
CA ALA A 192 1.24 11.14 -5.65
C ALA A 192 2.16 9.92 -5.57
N LEU A 193 1.74 8.76 -6.10
CA LEU A 193 2.57 7.55 -6.11
C LEU A 193 3.85 7.73 -6.95
N THR A 194 3.77 8.37 -8.11
CA THR A 194 4.96 8.62 -8.95
C THR A 194 5.92 9.60 -8.28
N THR A 195 5.40 10.71 -7.75
CA THR A 195 6.24 11.75 -7.13
C THR A 195 6.79 11.34 -5.78
N GLY A 196 6.08 10.49 -5.04
CA GLY A 196 6.55 9.87 -3.81
C GLY A 196 7.60 8.78 -4.03
N GLY A 197 7.84 8.33 -5.27
CA GLY A 197 8.84 7.29 -5.58
C GLY A 197 8.31 5.85 -5.46
N PHE A 198 6.99 5.65 -5.57
CA PHE A 198 6.34 4.35 -5.47
C PHE A 198 5.80 3.81 -6.81
N PHE A 199 5.83 4.60 -7.88
CA PHE A 199 5.49 4.18 -9.24
C PHE A 199 6.49 4.75 -10.25
N PHE A 200 6.89 3.93 -11.20
CA PHE A 200 7.91 4.24 -12.20
C PHE A 200 7.30 4.12 -13.61
N PRO A 201 6.86 5.24 -14.22
CA PRO A 201 6.08 5.23 -15.46
C PRO A 201 6.78 4.54 -16.63
N GLU A 202 8.08 4.82 -16.87
CA GLU A 202 8.83 4.25 -18.00
C GLU A 202 8.87 2.71 -17.97
N GLY A 203 9.05 2.14 -16.76
CA GLY A 203 9.04 0.70 -16.53
C GLY A 203 7.64 0.11 -16.36
N ARG A 204 6.61 0.96 -16.22
CA ARG A 204 5.24 0.56 -15.86
C ARG A 204 5.23 -0.38 -14.65
N THR A 205 6.02 -0.05 -13.64
CA THR A 205 6.23 -0.88 -12.45
C THR A 205 6.08 -0.05 -11.17
N GLY A 206 5.92 -0.72 -10.05
CA GLY A 206 5.51 -0.14 -8.77
C GLY A 206 4.01 -0.08 -8.61
N ILE A 207 3.54 0.72 -7.65
CA ILE A 207 2.14 0.78 -7.22
C ILE A 207 1.31 1.59 -8.23
N TRP A 208 0.38 0.92 -8.91
CA TRP A 208 -0.50 1.51 -9.90
C TRP A 208 -1.97 1.36 -9.53
N ILE A 209 -2.71 2.47 -9.56
CA ILE A 209 -4.16 2.49 -9.32
C ILE A 209 -4.87 3.05 -10.54
N GLY A 210 -5.45 2.17 -11.33
CA GLY A 210 -6.23 2.51 -12.52
C GLY A 210 -7.58 1.81 -12.59
N GLY A 211 -8.15 1.36 -11.46
CA GLY A 211 -9.46 0.70 -11.41
C GLY A 211 -10.16 0.88 -10.07
N THR A 212 -11.50 0.95 -10.06
CA THR A 212 -12.31 1.24 -8.86
C THR A 212 -12.88 0.01 -8.15
N PHE A 213 -12.52 -1.22 -8.55
CA PHE A 213 -13.13 -2.49 -8.09
C PHE A 213 -14.58 -2.72 -8.51
N THR A 214 -15.38 -1.66 -8.66
CA THR A 214 -16.81 -1.73 -9.05
C THR A 214 -17.03 -1.42 -10.53
N GLY A 215 -16.03 -0.89 -11.23
CA GLY A 215 -16.15 -0.49 -12.64
C GLY A 215 -16.81 0.88 -12.84
N SER A 216 -16.94 1.67 -11.77
CA SER A 216 -17.51 3.03 -11.80
C SER A 216 -16.70 4.07 -12.57
N MET A 217 -15.45 3.76 -12.91
CA MET A 217 -14.61 4.56 -13.82
C MET A 217 -13.96 3.63 -14.85
N THR A 218 -13.67 4.17 -16.03
CA THR A 218 -12.98 3.47 -17.11
C THR A 218 -11.59 3.04 -16.64
N PRO A 219 -11.26 1.74 -16.67
CA PRO A 219 -9.99 1.27 -16.16
C PRO A 219 -8.82 1.72 -17.05
N ILE A 220 -7.73 2.15 -16.42
CA ILE A 220 -6.44 2.45 -17.06
C ILE A 220 -5.47 1.35 -16.62
N ARG A 221 -4.93 0.63 -17.59
CA ARG A 221 -4.21 -0.63 -17.34
C ARG A 221 -2.73 -0.50 -17.63
N ILE A 222 -1.96 -1.29 -16.90
CA ILE A 222 -0.54 -1.54 -17.13
C ILE A 222 -0.30 -3.06 -17.17
N PRO A 223 0.77 -3.54 -17.82
CA PRO A 223 1.09 -4.95 -17.80
C PRO A 223 1.42 -5.45 -16.39
N SER A 224 1.14 -6.72 -16.18
CA SER A 224 1.55 -7.51 -15.01
C SER A 224 2.02 -8.88 -15.48
N GLU A 225 2.89 -9.50 -14.68
CA GLU A 225 3.47 -10.81 -15.00
C GLU A 225 2.44 -11.95 -14.99
N ASN A 226 1.43 -11.89 -14.10
CA ASN A 226 0.50 -13.00 -13.87
C ASN A 226 -0.86 -12.84 -14.53
N ASP A 227 -1.23 -11.64 -15.00
CA ASP A 227 -2.59 -11.38 -15.48
C ASP A 227 -2.66 -10.48 -16.73
N GLY A 228 -1.53 -10.22 -17.39
CA GLY A 228 -1.45 -9.28 -18.51
C GLY A 228 -1.85 -7.86 -18.08
N GLU A 229 -2.68 -7.17 -18.88
CA GLU A 229 -3.09 -5.78 -18.57
C GLU A 229 -4.06 -5.68 -17.38
N VAL A 230 -3.62 -5.05 -16.29
CA VAL A 230 -4.38 -4.92 -15.03
C VAL A 230 -4.53 -3.47 -14.58
N ALA A 231 -5.61 -3.22 -13.86
CA ALA A 231 -5.95 -1.91 -13.32
C ALA A 231 -5.45 -1.71 -11.87
N GLN A 232 -4.96 -2.77 -11.23
CA GLN A 232 -4.37 -2.74 -9.90
C GLN A 232 -3.11 -3.59 -9.93
N ALA A 233 -1.94 -2.94 -9.96
CA ALA A 233 -0.65 -3.61 -10.02
C ALA A 233 0.31 -3.04 -8.98
N SER A 234 1.22 -3.87 -8.50
CA SER A 234 2.31 -3.44 -7.63
C SER A 234 3.48 -4.41 -7.70
N THR A 235 4.66 -3.95 -7.31
CA THR A 235 5.77 -4.82 -6.93
C THR A 235 5.67 -5.14 -5.44
N CYS A 236 6.32 -6.22 -4.98
CA CYS A 236 6.47 -6.45 -3.54
C CYS A 236 7.39 -5.40 -2.92
N PHE A 237 8.43 -4.95 -3.62
CA PHE A 237 9.41 -4.00 -3.11
C PHE A 237 8.83 -2.64 -2.82
N ASP A 238 8.08 -2.05 -3.75
CA ASP A 238 7.54 -0.69 -3.58
C ASP A 238 6.46 -0.67 -2.50
N MET A 239 5.68 -1.75 -2.40
CA MET A 239 4.72 -1.93 -1.32
C MET A 239 5.42 -2.16 0.04
N ALA A 240 6.52 -2.92 0.09
CA ALA A 240 7.30 -3.10 1.31
C ALA A 240 7.96 -1.79 1.75
N ASN A 241 8.44 -0.99 0.80
CA ASN A 241 9.01 0.33 1.08
C ASN A 241 7.92 1.28 1.62
N LEU A 242 6.70 1.24 1.06
CA LEU A 242 5.57 2.00 1.58
C LEU A 242 5.24 1.61 3.02
N TYR A 243 5.22 0.31 3.33
CA TYR A 243 5.03 -0.19 4.71
C TYR A 243 6.16 0.24 5.65
N ALA A 244 7.41 0.24 5.18
CA ALA A 244 8.57 0.70 5.95
C ALA A 244 8.41 2.18 6.35
N HIS A 245 7.97 3.03 5.42
CA HIS A 245 7.70 4.43 5.74
C HIS A 245 6.53 4.63 6.69
N ILE A 246 5.46 3.83 6.55
CA ILE A 246 4.33 3.84 7.50
C ILE A 246 4.82 3.45 8.89
N PHE A 247 5.64 2.40 9.01
CA PHE A 247 6.16 1.93 10.30
C PHE A 247 7.09 2.93 10.97
N GLN A 248 8.06 3.50 10.22
CA GLN A 248 9.03 4.46 10.74
C GLN A 248 8.42 5.86 10.97
N HIS A 249 7.13 6.03 10.68
CA HIS A 249 6.42 7.33 10.67
C HIS A 249 7.09 8.40 9.81
N SER A 250 7.79 8.00 8.75
CA SER A 250 8.48 8.89 7.83
C SER A 250 7.65 9.24 6.60
N LEU A 251 6.50 8.59 6.40
CA LEU A 251 5.53 8.94 5.35
C LEU A 251 4.66 10.12 5.77
N VAL A 252 4.36 11.05 4.86
CA VAL A 252 3.46 12.18 5.10
C VAL A 252 3.79 12.89 6.43
N ASP A 253 5.00 13.45 6.53
CA ASP A 253 5.42 14.17 7.74
C ASP A 253 4.61 15.45 7.90
N TYR A 254 3.48 15.31 8.61
CA TYR A 254 2.58 16.37 9.01
C TYR A 254 1.91 15.93 10.32
N LYS A 255 2.01 16.79 11.34
CA LYS A 255 1.35 16.60 12.64
C LYS A 255 0.07 17.40 12.67
N SER A 256 -1.05 16.71 12.87
CA SER A 256 -2.35 17.34 12.89
C SER A 256 -2.75 17.74 14.30
N THR A 257 -3.01 19.03 14.49
CA THR A 257 -3.54 19.57 15.75
C THR A 257 -4.95 19.04 16.02
N SER A 258 -5.72 18.76 14.96
CA SER A 258 -7.08 18.19 15.06
C SER A 258 -7.09 16.69 15.40
N GLU A 259 -5.94 16.01 15.33
CA GLU A 259 -5.81 14.55 15.56
C GLU A 259 -4.91 14.25 16.76
N ASN A 260 -4.99 15.07 17.82
CA ASN A 260 -4.18 14.95 19.04
C ASN A 260 -2.66 14.93 18.77
N ASN A 261 -2.20 15.72 17.79
CA ASN A 261 -0.79 15.79 17.36
C ASN A 261 -0.22 14.48 16.80
N ASN A 262 -1.06 13.53 16.40
CA ASN A 262 -0.62 12.35 15.64
C ASN A 262 -0.10 12.76 14.26
N THR A 263 0.94 12.06 13.79
CA THR A 263 1.36 12.14 12.39
C THR A 263 0.37 11.39 11.50
N TYR A 264 0.24 11.81 10.24
CA TYR A 264 -0.60 11.09 9.28
C TYR A 264 -0.12 9.66 9.04
N SER A 265 1.20 9.41 9.06
CA SER A 265 1.75 8.05 9.14
C SER A 265 1.17 7.23 10.28
N LYS A 266 1.13 7.79 11.50
CA LYS A 266 0.59 7.07 12.67
C LYS A 266 -0.89 6.73 12.50
N LEU A 267 -1.67 7.61 11.88
CA LEU A 267 -3.07 7.33 11.57
C LEU A 267 -3.22 6.20 10.55
N MET A 268 -2.37 6.16 9.52
CA MET A 268 -2.33 5.05 8.56
C MET A 268 -1.94 3.72 9.22
N GLU A 269 -0.88 3.73 10.03
CA GLU A 269 -0.43 2.57 10.80
C GLU A 269 -1.57 2.02 11.69
N ASN A 270 -2.26 2.89 12.43
CA ASN A 270 -3.36 2.50 13.30
C ASN A 270 -4.47 1.74 12.55
N LEU A 271 -4.79 2.10 11.30
CA LEU A 271 -5.78 1.37 10.51
C LEU A 271 -5.32 -0.05 10.17
N LEU A 272 -4.03 -0.26 9.93
CA LEU A 272 -3.44 -1.58 9.70
C LEU A 272 -3.35 -2.40 11.00
N ILE A 273 -3.20 -1.78 12.17
CA ILE A 273 -3.32 -2.47 13.47
C ILE A 273 -4.76 -2.94 13.69
N VAL A 274 -5.73 -2.05 13.47
CA VAL A 274 -7.15 -2.33 13.71
C VAL A 274 -7.69 -3.38 12.73
N SER A 275 -7.19 -3.44 11.49
CA SER A 275 -7.59 -4.48 10.53
C SER A 275 -7.31 -5.90 11.06
N VAL A 276 -6.19 -6.09 11.76
CA VAL A 276 -5.83 -7.37 12.40
C VAL A 276 -6.75 -7.66 13.60
N ALA A 277 -7.05 -6.64 14.41
CA ALA A 277 -7.84 -6.81 15.63
C ALA A 277 -9.33 -7.16 15.38
N LEU A 278 -9.92 -6.67 14.29
CA LEU A 278 -11.36 -6.80 14.02
C LEU A 278 -11.75 -8.04 13.20
N VAL A 279 -10.80 -8.90 12.80
CA VAL A 279 -11.04 -10.24 12.20
C VAL A 279 -11.85 -10.24 10.88
N ASN A 280 -12.32 -9.10 10.38
CA ASN A 280 -13.10 -9.02 9.13
C ASN A 280 -12.26 -9.25 7.87
N ASN A 281 -10.93 -9.15 7.99
CA ASN A 281 -9.98 -9.25 6.89
C ASN A 281 -8.71 -9.96 7.37
N GLU A 282 -8.89 -11.13 8.01
CA GLU A 282 -7.82 -11.91 8.62
C GLU A 282 -6.65 -12.10 7.67
N SER A 283 -5.45 -11.81 8.18
CA SER A 283 -4.18 -12.06 7.52
C SER A 283 -4.11 -13.48 6.97
N TRP A 284 -3.59 -13.64 5.76
CA TRP A 284 -3.22 -14.95 5.23
C TRP A 284 -2.13 -15.59 6.07
N LEU A 285 -1.31 -14.78 6.72
CA LEU A 285 -0.33 -15.17 7.72
C LEU A 285 -0.96 -15.31 9.13
N ASP A 286 -2.29 -15.44 9.32
CA ASP A 286 -2.94 -15.87 10.59
C ASP A 286 -3.47 -17.32 10.48
N PHE A 287 -3.18 -18.18 11.46
CA PHE A 287 -3.50 -19.62 11.44
C PHE A 287 -4.92 -19.92 11.90
N LYS A 288 -5.57 -18.99 12.62
CA LYS A 288 -6.95 -19.19 13.10
C LYS A 288 -7.95 -19.46 11.97
N ARG A 289 -7.60 -19.04 10.75
CA ARG A 289 -8.45 -19.11 9.57
C ARG A 289 -8.73 -20.53 9.06
N ARG A 290 -7.85 -21.54 9.27
CA ARG A 290 -7.97 -22.84 8.58
C ARG A 290 -7.52 -24.05 9.42
N LYS A 291 -8.38 -25.07 9.48
CA LYS A 291 -8.20 -26.34 10.22
C LYS A 291 -7.76 -27.49 9.29
N PRO A 292 -7.06 -28.54 9.79
CA PRO A 292 -6.53 -28.71 11.15
C PRO A 292 -4.98 -28.75 11.22
N HIS A 293 -4.46 -28.20 12.33
CA HIS A 293 -3.14 -28.48 12.93
C HIS A 293 -1.90 -28.25 12.08
N LEU A 294 -1.70 -27.00 11.66
CA LEU A 294 -0.36 -26.55 11.30
C LEU A 294 0.44 -26.29 12.59
N PRO A 295 1.76 -26.52 12.59
CA PRO A 295 2.61 -26.23 13.75
C PRO A 295 2.42 -24.79 14.22
N GLU A 296 2.45 -24.56 15.53
CA GLU A 296 2.32 -23.21 16.09
C GLU A 296 3.43 -22.31 15.52
N ARG A 297 3.05 -21.11 15.04
CA ARG A 297 4.08 -20.12 14.69
C ARG A 297 4.74 -19.67 15.95
N ASN A 298 5.98 -19.27 15.79
CA ASN A 298 6.61 -18.44 16.78
C ASN A 298 6.60 -16.95 16.34
N PHE A 299 5.60 -16.51 15.55
CA PHE A 299 5.36 -15.08 15.29
C PHE A 299 3.88 -14.67 15.34
N LYS A 300 3.62 -13.38 15.57
CA LYS A 300 2.30 -12.76 15.57
C LYS A 300 2.18 -11.69 14.48
N VAL A 301 1.09 -11.68 13.72
CA VAL A 301 0.77 -10.57 12.81
C VAL A 301 0.27 -9.38 13.64
N THR A 302 0.87 -8.20 13.45
CA THR A 302 0.51 -6.96 14.17
C THR A 302 -0.14 -5.92 13.26
N HIS A 303 0.16 -5.96 11.97
CA HIS A 303 -0.41 -5.08 10.95
C HIS A 303 -0.75 -5.90 9.71
N SER A 304 -1.84 -5.61 9.01
CA SER A 304 -2.18 -6.33 7.77
C SER A 304 -3.06 -5.54 6.81
N LYS A 305 -2.81 -5.73 5.52
CA LYS A 305 -3.82 -5.56 4.47
C LYS A 305 -3.72 -6.73 3.49
N ILE A 306 -4.76 -7.57 3.46
CA ILE A 306 -4.84 -8.64 2.47
C ILE A 306 -5.39 -8.16 1.12
N GLY A 307 -4.98 -8.87 0.07
CA GLY A 307 -5.59 -8.92 -1.24
C GLY A 307 -6.08 -10.33 -1.55
N LEU A 308 -7.28 -10.40 -2.12
CA LEU A 308 -7.84 -11.60 -2.75
C LEU A 308 -8.46 -11.16 -4.05
N GLY A 309 -8.11 -11.82 -5.15
CA GLY A 309 -8.71 -11.55 -6.44
C GLY A 309 -8.51 -12.70 -7.40
N GLN A 310 -9.37 -12.74 -8.41
CA GLN A 310 -9.33 -13.77 -9.44
C GLN A 310 -8.57 -13.24 -10.65
N LEU A 311 -7.63 -14.02 -11.14
CA LEU A 311 -6.96 -13.79 -12.42
C LEU A 311 -7.92 -14.05 -13.59
N LYS A 312 -7.57 -13.58 -14.79
CA LYS A 312 -8.27 -13.91 -16.04
C LYS A 312 -8.22 -15.41 -16.35
N SER A 313 -7.20 -16.12 -15.86
CA SER A 313 -7.13 -17.59 -15.90
C SER A 313 -8.20 -18.28 -15.04
N ARG A 314 -8.89 -17.51 -14.19
CA ARG A 314 -9.85 -17.93 -13.15
C ARG A 314 -9.23 -18.46 -11.85
N ASP A 315 -7.91 -18.46 -11.75
CA ASP A 315 -7.22 -18.78 -10.50
C ASP A 315 -7.40 -17.67 -9.47
N TRP A 316 -7.65 -18.06 -8.22
CA TRP A 316 -7.70 -17.10 -7.10
C TRP A 316 -6.31 -16.93 -6.50
N VAL A 317 -5.86 -15.69 -6.45
CA VAL A 317 -4.57 -15.32 -5.87
C VAL A 317 -4.73 -14.46 -4.63
N ALA A 318 -3.85 -14.73 -3.68
CA ALA A 318 -3.66 -13.98 -2.46
C ALA A 318 -2.45 -13.04 -2.60
N SER A 319 -2.59 -11.87 -1.98
CA SER A 319 -1.52 -10.94 -1.70
C SER A 319 -1.67 -10.41 -0.28
N GLU A 320 -0.60 -9.92 0.31
CA GLU A 320 -0.65 -9.25 1.61
C GLU A 320 0.57 -8.37 1.79
N GLY A 321 0.37 -7.23 2.46
CA GLY A 321 1.42 -6.56 3.20
C GLY A 321 1.12 -6.68 4.69
N ALA A 322 2.06 -7.22 5.45
CA ALA A 322 1.93 -7.47 6.87
C ALA A 322 3.18 -7.06 7.64
N ILE A 323 2.99 -6.68 8.90
CA ILE A 323 4.09 -6.63 9.88
C ILE A 323 3.90 -7.79 10.83
N VAL A 324 4.93 -8.61 10.97
CA VAL A 324 4.97 -9.76 11.88
C VAL A 324 5.99 -9.54 12.97
N GLN A 325 5.68 -10.01 14.17
CA GLN A 325 6.49 -9.85 15.36
C GLN A 325 6.94 -11.21 15.88
N ARG A 326 8.24 -11.40 16.00
CA ARG A 326 8.89 -12.55 16.63
C ARG A 326 9.33 -12.18 18.03
N LYS A 327 8.99 -13.00 19.03
CA LYS A 327 9.60 -12.87 20.37
C LYS A 327 10.98 -13.54 20.37
N ILE A 328 11.94 -12.87 20.98
CA ILE A 328 13.30 -13.36 21.20
C ILE A 328 13.50 -13.40 22.73
N GLY A 329 13.09 -14.51 23.35
CA GLY A 329 13.00 -14.61 24.81
C GLY A 329 11.87 -13.77 25.40
N GLU A 330 11.98 -13.43 26.70
CA GLU A 330 10.91 -12.73 27.43
C GLU A 330 10.85 -11.23 27.15
N PHE A 331 11.99 -10.59 26.84
CA PHE A 331 12.12 -9.13 26.82
C PHE A 331 12.41 -8.52 25.44
N TYR A 332 12.85 -9.33 24.47
CA TYR A 332 13.19 -8.83 23.15
C TYR A 332 12.16 -9.28 22.12
N LYS A 333 11.93 -8.41 21.14
CA LYS A 333 11.07 -8.67 20.00
C LYS A 333 11.76 -8.15 18.75
N LEU A 334 11.44 -8.77 17.62
CA LEU A 334 11.90 -8.31 16.32
C LEU A 334 10.69 -8.26 15.38
N ASP A 335 10.53 -7.13 14.70
CA ASP A 335 9.46 -6.92 13.75
C ASP A 335 9.99 -7.11 12.31
N PHE A 336 9.15 -7.63 11.43
CA PHE A 336 9.47 -7.87 10.03
C PHE A 336 8.32 -7.41 9.15
N ILE A 337 8.61 -6.72 8.04
CA ILE A 337 7.62 -6.44 7.00
C ILE A 337 7.68 -7.56 5.96
N ILE A 338 6.54 -8.20 5.75
CA ILE A 338 6.37 -9.25 4.75
C ILE A 338 5.37 -8.74 3.72
N VAL A 339 5.79 -8.63 2.47
CA VAL A 339 4.88 -8.39 1.35
C VAL A 339 4.97 -9.54 0.39
N PHE A 340 3.86 -10.22 0.14
CA PHE A 340 3.80 -11.29 -0.87
C PHE A 340 2.65 -11.06 -1.85
N GLN A 341 2.82 -11.59 -3.06
CA GLN A 341 1.79 -11.55 -4.11
C GLN A 341 1.80 -12.85 -4.93
N ASN A 342 0.73 -13.04 -5.70
CA ASN A 342 0.57 -14.16 -6.65
C ASN A 342 0.53 -15.57 -6.04
N SER A 343 0.49 -15.74 -4.71
CA SER A 343 0.23 -17.05 -4.10
C SER A 343 -1.18 -17.51 -4.46
N PHE A 344 -1.40 -18.81 -4.70
CA PHE A 344 -2.78 -19.30 -4.68
C PHE A 344 -3.41 -19.07 -3.30
N SER A 345 -4.73 -18.91 -3.27
CA SER A 345 -5.48 -18.77 -2.02
C SER A 345 -5.90 -20.10 -1.37
N ASP A 346 -5.45 -21.24 -1.92
CA ASP A 346 -5.65 -22.57 -1.35
C ASP A 346 -4.82 -22.78 -0.08
N ASP A 347 -5.14 -23.82 0.68
CA ASP A 347 -4.54 -24.08 1.99
C ASP A 347 -3.06 -24.41 1.86
N ASP A 348 -2.71 -25.27 0.91
CA ASP A 348 -1.33 -25.73 0.71
C ASP A 348 -0.39 -24.56 0.42
N SER A 349 -0.75 -23.69 -0.53
CA SER A 349 0.09 -22.56 -0.95
C SER A 349 0.26 -21.54 0.17
N ILE A 350 -0.81 -21.27 0.92
CA ILE A 350 -0.75 -20.38 2.08
C ILE A 350 0.06 -21.02 3.22
N ASN A 351 0.02 -22.33 3.39
CA ASN A 351 0.80 -23.04 4.41
C ASN A 351 2.30 -23.08 4.08
N ALA A 352 2.64 -23.30 2.81
CA ALA A 352 4.01 -23.20 2.33
C ALA A 352 4.54 -21.77 2.53
N LEU A 353 3.77 -20.75 2.19
CA LEU A 353 4.13 -19.35 2.41
C LEU A 353 4.40 -19.06 3.91
N ARG A 354 3.54 -19.54 4.81
CA ARG A 354 3.74 -19.37 6.26
C ARG A 354 5.02 -20.07 6.74
N SER A 355 5.31 -21.25 6.20
CA SER A 355 6.53 -22.01 6.51
C SER A 355 7.78 -21.28 6.03
N ILE A 356 7.72 -20.64 4.85
CA ILE A 356 8.78 -19.77 4.34
C ILE A 356 9.03 -18.63 5.32
N VAL A 357 7.97 -17.96 5.77
CA VAL A 357 8.11 -16.83 6.71
C VAL A 357 8.74 -17.29 8.02
N ASP A 358 8.21 -18.34 8.67
CA ASP A 358 8.73 -18.81 9.96
C ASP A 358 10.17 -19.32 9.85
N CYS A 359 10.47 -20.14 8.84
CA CYS A 359 11.83 -20.66 8.61
C CYS A 359 12.82 -19.53 8.27
N THR A 360 12.42 -18.51 7.51
CA THR A 360 13.28 -17.34 7.24
C THR A 360 13.62 -16.60 8.54
N ILE A 361 12.64 -16.41 9.43
CA ILE A 361 12.87 -15.81 10.76
C ILE A 361 13.83 -16.67 11.57
N ASP A 362 13.59 -17.97 11.64
CA ASP A 362 14.38 -18.90 12.44
C ASP A 362 15.84 -18.94 11.99
N LEU A 363 16.06 -19.08 10.69
CA LEU A 363 17.41 -19.07 10.10
C LEU A 363 18.11 -17.74 10.33
N TYR A 364 17.40 -16.61 10.17
CA TYR A 364 17.98 -15.29 10.40
C TYR A 364 18.36 -15.11 11.87
N LEU A 365 17.50 -15.51 12.80
CA LEU A 365 17.78 -15.41 14.24
C LEU A 365 18.86 -16.37 14.73
N ALA A 366 18.98 -17.56 14.12
CA ALA A 366 20.01 -18.53 14.50
C ALA A 366 21.42 -18.10 14.07
N GLY A 367 21.54 -17.18 13.10
CA GLY A 367 22.82 -16.61 12.67
C GLY A 367 23.10 -15.20 13.18
N LEU A 368 22.21 -14.62 13.99
CA LEU A 368 22.52 -13.43 14.82
C LEU A 368 23.24 -13.87 16.09
#